data_AF-A0A432ZHY0-F1
#
_entry.id   AF-A0A432ZHY0-F1
#
_cell.length_a   1.000
_cell.length_b   1.000
_cell.length_c   1.000
_cell.angle_alpha   90.00
_cell.angle_beta   90.00
_cell.angle_gamma   90.00
#
_symmetry.space_group_name_H-M   'P 1'
#
loop_
_entity.id
_entity.type
_entity.pdbx_description
1 polymer ?
#
loop_
_entity_poly.entity_id
_entity_poly.type
_entity_poly.pdbx_seq_one_letter_code
_entity_poly.pdbx_strand_id
1 'polypeptide(L)'
;MNVNTDVKYPPTAVTTWSGYVYQGKIALYHCLKLINQGDVDFELQLDSSDDFAIYKENTLTSAHQVKANIGSYRNQYKEALEKCAAIELDRTKGISRYFHVSLKLNDTSDYTASNGETVTFYDYGQKKYCGLGEIEELTKEIIQQICTTKNITLSDDLLHYNYCLLSNKISSKAIEIHRLVQEDQLKATRAAYENRISAASLLNDILTKNPYDSTEYFAVELKARLSNYLEDRVNQILPNMNDTTYARAQRLFEHIRLAEPPELIGLCQLMKPSERFSTIQKADIRRYSSLIETMKVEPILKQFPHYLDCDKKFYLPTALDLPLPEDLEGCTSDLIEEMESNEDLLKLLFEYNNLIASRSSKSFTIDTKFTHSEDLSDQKMRERVDSNIVKSFCLNVMTKEDAEDLINDK
;
A
#
# COMPACT_ATOMS: atom_id res chain seq x y z
N MET A 1 -35.61 -35.57 -9.74
CA MET A 1 -34.14 -35.70 -9.72
C MET A 1 -33.57 -34.32 -9.93
N ASN A 2 -33.06 -33.67 -8.88
CA ASN A 2 -32.18 -32.52 -8.97
C ASN A 2 -31.02 -32.84 -8.04
N VAL A 3 -29.90 -33.25 -8.63
CA VAL A 3 -28.65 -33.47 -7.91
C VAL A 3 -28.08 -32.07 -7.66
N ASN A 4 -28.26 -31.55 -6.45
CA ASN A 4 -27.54 -30.37 -6.00
C ASN A 4 -26.11 -30.84 -5.69
N THR A 5 -25.22 -30.77 -6.67
CA THR A 5 -23.80 -31.00 -6.45
C THR A 5 -23.27 -29.82 -5.65
N ASP A 6 -23.05 -30.03 -4.34
CA ASP A 6 -22.28 -29.11 -3.50
C ASP A 6 -20.88 -28.95 -4.11
N VAL A 7 -20.66 -27.85 -4.84
CA VAL A 7 -19.34 -27.50 -5.38
C VAL A 7 -18.47 -27.10 -4.20
N LYS A 8 -17.53 -27.97 -3.82
CA LYS A 8 -16.63 -27.76 -2.68
C LYS A 8 -15.40 -26.96 -3.15
N TYR A 9 -15.35 -25.68 -2.79
CA TYR A 9 -14.23 -24.79 -3.10
C TYR A 9 -12.99 -25.06 -2.20
N PRO A 10 -11.77 -24.72 -2.65
CA PRO A 10 -10.54 -24.99 -1.91
C PRO A 10 -10.38 -24.03 -0.71
N PRO A 11 -9.76 -24.45 0.41
CA PRO A 11 -9.53 -23.60 1.58
C PRO A 11 -8.43 -22.56 1.32
N THR A 12 -8.63 -21.33 1.81
CA THR A 12 -7.70 -20.20 1.71
C THR A 12 -6.40 -20.44 2.48
N ALA A 13 -5.27 -19.93 1.99
CA ALA A 13 -3.93 -20.30 2.47
C ALA A 13 -3.14 -19.09 3.01
N VAL A 14 -3.32 -18.67 4.27
CA VAL A 14 -2.46 -17.59 4.84
C VAL A 14 -2.18 -17.76 6.34
N THR A 15 -0.91 -17.62 6.75
CA THR A 15 -0.48 -17.55 8.16
C THR A 15 0.38 -16.32 8.54
N THR A 16 0.90 -15.51 7.60
CA THR A 16 1.65 -14.26 7.92
C THR A 16 1.51 -13.14 6.87
N TRP A 17 1.53 -11.88 7.34
CA TRP A 17 1.39 -10.64 6.56
C TRP A 17 2.42 -10.47 5.42
N SER A 18 3.69 -10.77 5.70
CA SER A 18 4.79 -10.67 4.72
C SER A 18 4.70 -11.72 3.60
N GLY A 19 4.11 -12.89 3.89
CA GLY A 19 3.88 -13.94 2.88
C GLY A 19 2.85 -13.51 1.83
N TYR A 20 1.78 -12.86 2.28
CA TYR A 20 0.69 -12.38 1.44
C TYR A 20 1.14 -11.30 0.43
N VAL A 21 1.95 -10.33 0.88
CA VAL A 21 2.44 -9.27 -0.02
C VAL A 21 3.39 -9.83 -1.08
N TYR A 22 4.30 -10.73 -0.68
CA TYR A 22 5.22 -11.36 -1.62
C TYR A 22 4.48 -12.21 -2.67
N GLN A 23 3.46 -12.98 -2.28
CA GLN A 23 2.59 -13.71 -3.20
C GLN A 23 1.96 -12.79 -4.25
N GLY A 24 1.42 -11.64 -3.85
CA GLY A 24 0.86 -10.65 -4.79
C GLY A 24 1.90 -10.12 -5.79
N LYS A 25 3.13 -9.81 -5.33
CA LYS A 25 4.24 -9.35 -6.19
C LYS A 25 4.62 -10.42 -7.23
N ILE A 26 4.71 -11.69 -6.82
CA ILE A 26 5.03 -12.82 -7.71
C ILE A 26 3.90 -13.05 -8.74
N ALA A 27 2.64 -12.99 -8.31
CA ALA A 27 1.48 -13.12 -9.19
C ALA A 27 1.48 -12.04 -10.28
N LEU A 28 1.73 -10.77 -9.90
CA LEU A 28 1.84 -9.66 -10.84
C LEU A 28 2.93 -9.90 -11.87
N TYR A 29 4.14 -10.21 -11.40
CA TYR A 29 5.28 -10.51 -12.27
C TYR A 29 4.96 -11.62 -13.29
N HIS A 30 4.36 -12.72 -12.84
CA HIS A 30 4.00 -13.83 -13.72
C HIS A 30 2.97 -13.41 -14.78
N CYS A 31 1.93 -12.67 -14.38
CA CYS A 31 0.92 -12.17 -15.31
C CYS A 31 1.53 -11.25 -16.37
N LEU A 32 2.40 -10.32 -15.97
CA LEU A 32 3.08 -9.43 -16.92
C LEU A 32 4.02 -10.20 -17.85
N LYS A 33 4.67 -11.26 -17.36
CA LYS A 33 5.49 -12.15 -18.20
C LYS A 33 4.65 -12.82 -19.29
N LEU A 34 3.45 -13.32 -18.96
CA LEU A 34 2.53 -13.90 -19.95
C LEU A 34 2.05 -12.85 -20.96
N ILE A 35 1.67 -11.66 -20.49
CA ILE A 35 1.27 -10.53 -21.35
C ILE A 35 2.39 -10.15 -22.32
N ASN A 36 3.62 -10.05 -21.83
CA ASN A 36 4.79 -9.74 -22.66
C ASN A 36 5.11 -10.84 -23.68
N GLN A 37 4.72 -12.09 -23.39
CA GLN A 37 4.80 -13.21 -24.33
C GLN A 37 3.64 -13.24 -25.34
N GLY A 38 2.72 -12.27 -25.28
CA GLY A 38 1.58 -12.12 -26.18
C GLY A 38 0.29 -12.76 -25.69
N ASP A 39 0.29 -13.33 -24.49
CA ASP A 39 -0.89 -13.97 -23.90
C ASP A 39 -1.69 -12.95 -23.07
N VAL A 40 -2.85 -12.54 -23.58
CA VAL A 40 -3.74 -11.54 -22.93
C VAL A 40 -5.12 -12.10 -22.61
N ASP A 41 -5.36 -13.36 -22.98
CA ASP A 41 -6.67 -14.03 -22.85
C ASP A 41 -6.64 -14.97 -21.64
N PHE A 42 -6.37 -14.39 -20.47
CA PHE A 42 -6.36 -15.12 -19.20
C PHE A 42 -6.90 -14.28 -18.04
N GLU A 43 -7.23 -14.98 -16.96
CA GLU A 43 -7.67 -14.41 -15.69
C GLU A 43 -6.77 -14.89 -14.55
N LEU A 44 -6.34 -13.97 -13.69
CA LEU A 44 -5.61 -14.25 -12.47
C LEU A 44 -6.60 -14.49 -11.32
N GLN A 45 -6.46 -15.63 -10.65
CA GLN A 45 -7.12 -15.96 -9.41
C GLN A 45 -6.11 -15.89 -8.25
N LEU A 46 -6.51 -15.28 -7.13
CA LEU A 46 -5.68 -15.14 -5.92
C LEU A 46 -6.31 -15.93 -4.77
N ASP A 47 -5.48 -16.60 -3.97
CA ASP A 47 -5.85 -17.23 -2.69
C ASP A 47 -7.05 -18.19 -2.77
N SER A 48 -7.04 -19.08 -3.77
CA SER A 48 -8.09 -20.09 -3.97
C SER A 48 -7.50 -21.42 -4.44
N SER A 49 -7.34 -21.65 -5.75
CA SER A 49 -6.87 -22.95 -6.26
C SER A 49 -5.44 -23.31 -5.81
N ASP A 50 -4.63 -22.31 -5.56
CA ASP A 50 -3.36 -22.34 -4.82
C ASP A 50 -3.14 -20.89 -4.31
N ASP A 51 -1.92 -20.51 -3.92
CA ASP A 51 -1.59 -19.13 -3.58
C ASP A 51 -1.98 -18.17 -4.74
N PHE A 52 -1.69 -18.54 -5.99
CA PHE A 52 -2.39 -17.96 -7.14
C PHE A 52 -2.49 -18.94 -8.32
N ALA A 53 -3.39 -18.63 -9.26
CA ALA A 53 -3.64 -19.47 -10.41
C ALA A 53 -4.01 -18.66 -11.66
N ILE A 54 -3.71 -19.23 -12.83
CA ILE A 54 -4.06 -18.67 -14.13
C ILE A 54 -5.17 -19.51 -14.76
N TYR A 55 -6.25 -18.83 -15.14
CA TYR A 55 -7.42 -19.41 -15.78
C TYR A 55 -7.58 -18.91 -17.21
N LYS A 56 -8.03 -19.78 -18.10
CA LYS A 56 -8.46 -19.45 -19.46
C LYS A 56 -9.78 -20.13 -19.74
N GLU A 57 -10.79 -19.37 -20.17
CA GLU A 57 -12.13 -19.90 -20.45
C GLU A 57 -12.66 -20.78 -19.29
N ASN A 58 -12.49 -20.31 -18.04
CA ASN A 58 -12.82 -21.05 -16.80
C ASN A 58 -12.06 -22.36 -16.56
N THR A 59 -11.04 -22.66 -17.36
CA THR A 59 -10.16 -23.82 -17.17
C THR A 59 -8.84 -23.39 -16.51
N LEU A 60 -8.45 -24.10 -15.46
CA LEU A 60 -7.16 -23.91 -14.78
C LEU A 60 -6.02 -24.27 -15.74
N THR A 61 -5.14 -23.31 -16.04
CA THR A 61 -3.99 -23.50 -16.93
C THR A 61 -2.70 -23.71 -16.15
N SER A 62 -2.50 -22.92 -15.09
CA SER A 62 -1.39 -23.08 -14.17
C SER A 62 -1.76 -22.76 -12.73
N ALA A 63 -1.13 -23.47 -11.79
CA ALA A 63 -1.23 -23.24 -10.35
C ALA A 63 0.14 -22.93 -9.76
N HIS A 64 0.19 -22.01 -8.80
CA HIS A 64 1.42 -21.45 -8.29
C HIS A 64 1.41 -21.40 -6.76
N GLN A 65 2.35 -22.14 -6.16
CA GLN A 65 2.60 -22.12 -4.73
C GLN A 65 3.80 -21.22 -4.43
N VAL A 66 3.66 -20.28 -3.52
CA VAL A 66 4.64 -19.27 -3.13
C VAL A 66 5.05 -19.45 -1.67
N LYS A 67 6.36 -19.41 -1.40
CA LYS A 67 6.92 -19.49 -0.05
C LYS A 67 7.99 -18.43 0.17
N ALA A 68 7.79 -17.60 1.21
CA ALA A 68 8.70 -16.55 1.62
C ALA A 68 9.42 -16.91 2.92
N ASN A 69 10.74 -16.79 2.95
CA ASN A 69 11.58 -16.76 4.14
C ASN A 69 11.45 -17.95 5.11
N ILE A 70 11.18 -19.16 4.58
CA ILE A 70 11.09 -20.38 5.41
C ILE A 70 12.47 -20.92 5.80
N GLY A 71 13.40 -20.95 4.83
CA GLY A 71 14.79 -21.36 5.04
C GLY A 71 15.43 -21.93 3.76
N SER A 72 16.68 -22.37 3.84
CA SER A 72 17.49 -22.75 2.67
C SER A 72 17.47 -24.25 2.34
N TYR A 73 16.80 -25.07 3.15
CA TYR A 73 16.78 -26.52 2.96
C TYR A 73 15.46 -26.97 2.35
N ARG A 74 15.52 -27.72 1.23
CA ARG A 74 14.36 -28.25 0.51
C ARG A 74 13.38 -29.04 1.39
N ASN A 75 13.86 -29.78 2.37
CA ASN A 75 13.02 -30.60 3.26
C ASN A 75 12.00 -29.76 4.05
N GLN A 76 12.29 -28.48 4.32
CA GLN A 76 11.38 -27.54 4.97
C GLN A 76 10.15 -27.20 4.10
N TYR A 77 10.18 -27.54 2.81
CA TYR A 77 9.12 -27.26 1.83
C TYR A 77 8.34 -28.51 1.42
N LYS A 78 8.61 -29.67 2.04
CA LYS A 78 8.03 -30.96 1.63
C LYS A 78 6.50 -30.94 1.59
N GLU A 79 5.86 -30.48 2.66
CA GLU A 79 4.40 -30.42 2.76
C GLU A 79 3.79 -29.48 1.71
N ALA A 80 4.45 -28.35 1.43
CA ALA A 80 4.00 -27.40 0.41
C ALA A 80 4.14 -27.97 -1.02
N LEU A 81 5.20 -28.73 -1.29
CA LEU A 81 5.39 -29.43 -2.57
C LEU A 81 4.33 -30.52 -2.77
N GLU A 82 4.02 -31.28 -1.72
CA GLU A 82 2.95 -32.29 -1.71
C GLU A 82 1.59 -31.64 -1.95
N LYS A 83 1.28 -30.53 -1.27
CA LYS A 83 0.04 -29.76 -1.46
C LYS A 83 -0.12 -29.25 -2.89
N CYS A 84 0.91 -28.62 -3.44
CA CYS A 84 0.89 -28.11 -4.82
C CYS A 84 0.65 -29.24 -5.84
N ALA A 85 1.28 -30.41 -5.62
CA ALA A 85 1.05 -31.60 -6.44
C ALA A 85 -0.37 -32.19 -6.27
N ALA A 86 -1.04 -31.96 -5.14
CA ALA A 86 -2.31 -32.56 -4.74
C ALA A 86 -3.56 -31.64 -4.84
N ILE A 87 -3.53 -30.49 -5.50
CA ILE A 87 -4.76 -29.73 -5.89
C ILE A 87 -5.77 -30.72 -6.55
N GLU A 88 -7.09 -30.56 -6.50
CA GLU A 88 -8.00 -31.64 -6.96
C GLU A 88 -9.19 -31.16 -7.81
N LEU A 89 -9.31 -29.85 -8.08
CA LEU A 89 -10.53 -29.23 -8.65
C LEU A 89 -10.63 -29.33 -10.18
N ASP A 90 -10.60 -28.20 -10.91
CA ASP A 90 -10.76 -28.09 -12.37
C ASP A 90 -9.60 -28.72 -13.18
N ARG A 91 -8.91 -29.68 -12.55
CA ARG A 91 -7.72 -30.37 -13.03
C ARG A 91 -8.04 -31.22 -14.24
N THR A 92 -7.70 -30.68 -15.39
CA THR A 92 -7.13 -31.49 -16.47
C THR A 92 -5.80 -32.07 -15.99
N LYS A 93 -5.58 -33.35 -16.29
CA LYS A 93 -4.23 -33.92 -16.32
C LYS A 93 -3.37 -33.02 -17.23
N GLY A 94 -2.17 -32.62 -16.79
CA GLY A 94 -1.26 -31.82 -17.61
C GLY A 94 -1.33 -30.29 -17.44
N ILE A 95 -1.94 -29.76 -16.37
CA ILE A 95 -1.74 -28.34 -16.00
C ILE A 95 -0.30 -28.09 -15.54
N SER A 96 0.19 -26.86 -15.73
CA SER A 96 1.51 -26.46 -15.23
C SER A 96 1.45 -26.16 -13.73
N ARG A 97 2.40 -26.67 -12.95
CA ARG A 97 2.47 -26.42 -11.50
C ARG A 97 3.82 -25.83 -11.15
N TYR A 98 3.79 -24.66 -10.53
CA TYR A 98 4.99 -23.91 -10.23
C TYR A 98 5.18 -23.69 -8.74
N PHE A 99 6.44 -23.80 -8.31
CA PHE A 99 6.85 -23.54 -6.95
C PHE A 99 7.81 -22.36 -6.90
N HIS A 100 7.43 -21.32 -6.16
CA HIS A 100 8.15 -20.06 -6.05
C HIS A 100 8.74 -19.93 -4.65
N VAL A 101 10.04 -19.63 -4.57
CA VAL A 101 10.77 -19.47 -3.30
C VAL A 101 11.54 -18.16 -3.26
N SER A 102 11.58 -17.50 -2.09
CA SER A 102 12.31 -16.23 -1.92
C SER A 102 13.81 -16.40 -1.64
N LEU A 103 14.23 -17.62 -1.29
CA LEU A 103 15.61 -17.93 -0.90
C LEU A 103 16.22 -18.99 -1.82
N LYS A 104 17.54 -18.90 -1.99
CA LYS A 104 18.30 -19.95 -2.66
C LYS A 104 18.24 -21.23 -1.83
N LEU A 105 17.74 -22.31 -2.42
CA LEU A 105 17.72 -23.62 -1.80
C LEU A 105 18.96 -24.45 -2.16
N ASN A 106 19.24 -25.44 -1.33
CA ASN A 106 20.25 -26.46 -1.61
C ASN A 106 19.88 -27.39 -2.79
N ASP A 107 18.58 -27.54 -3.09
CA ASP A 107 18.06 -28.36 -4.18
C ASP A 107 16.77 -27.75 -4.75
N THR A 108 16.79 -27.44 -6.04
CA THR A 108 15.68 -26.85 -6.83
C THR A 108 15.25 -27.77 -7.98
N SER A 109 15.54 -29.07 -7.88
CA SER A 109 15.02 -30.08 -8.80
C SER A 109 13.49 -30.18 -8.70
N ASP A 110 12.87 -30.55 -9.82
CA ASP A 110 11.42 -30.70 -9.90
C ASP A 110 10.94 -31.83 -8.98
N TYR A 111 9.78 -31.62 -8.36
CA TYR A 111 9.17 -32.60 -7.47
C TYR A 111 8.11 -33.39 -8.24
N THR A 112 8.23 -34.72 -8.31
CA THR A 112 7.20 -35.58 -8.90
C THR A 112 6.48 -36.34 -7.80
N ALA A 113 5.17 -36.16 -7.71
CA ALA A 113 4.35 -36.83 -6.71
C ALA A 113 3.96 -38.24 -7.16
N SER A 114 3.42 -39.03 -6.23
CA SER A 114 2.94 -40.40 -6.48
C SER A 114 1.79 -40.47 -7.48
N ASN A 115 1.06 -39.38 -7.68
CA ASN A 115 0.01 -39.24 -8.70
C ASN A 115 0.58 -39.00 -10.12
N GLY A 116 1.91 -38.91 -10.28
CA GLY A 116 2.59 -38.70 -11.55
C GLY A 116 2.66 -37.25 -12.01
N GLU A 117 2.13 -36.31 -11.22
CA GLU A 117 2.19 -34.88 -11.53
C GLU A 117 3.52 -34.29 -11.06
N THR A 118 4.08 -33.40 -11.87
CA THR A 118 5.35 -32.72 -11.59
C THR A 118 5.10 -31.27 -11.18
N VAL A 119 5.76 -30.84 -10.11
CA VAL A 119 5.84 -29.45 -9.66
C VAL A 119 7.23 -28.93 -10.00
N THR A 120 7.27 -27.88 -10.84
CA THR A 120 8.51 -27.30 -11.35
C THR A 120 8.89 -26.07 -10.54
N PHE A 121 10.17 -25.97 -10.17
CA PHE A 121 10.67 -24.75 -9.54
C PHE A 121 10.71 -23.62 -10.57
N TYR A 122 10.12 -22.47 -10.23
CA TYR A 122 9.89 -21.40 -11.17
C TYR A 122 11.18 -20.68 -11.61
N ASP A 123 11.29 -20.37 -12.90
CA ASP A 123 12.45 -19.69 -13.49
C ASP A 123 12.32 -18.17 -13.50
N TYR A 124 13.27 -17.51 -12.84
CA TYR A 124 13.52 -16.06 -12.87
C TYR A 124 14.82 -15.79 -13.66
N GLY A 125 14.86 -16.24 -14.90
CA GLY A 125 16.06 -16.19 -15.74
C GLY A 125 17.04 -17.30 -15.37
N GLN A 126 18.21 -16.95 -14.83
CA GLN A 126 19.25 -17.92 -14.44
C GLN A 126 19.07 -18.47 -13.01
N LYS A 127 18.08 -17.98 -12.26
CA LYS A 127 17.80 -18.36 -10.87
C LYS A 127 16.44 -19.06 -10.75
N LYS A 128 16.37 -20.00 -9.80
CA LYS A 128 15.15 -20.71 -9.36
C LYS A 128 14.53 -20.13 -8.08
N TYR A 129 14.91 -18.90 -7.75
CA TYR A 129 14.44 -18.15 -6.58
C TYR A 129 14.44 -16.65 -6.90
N CYS A 130 13.66 -15.87 -6.16
CA CYS A 130 13.61 -14.42 -6.32
C CYS A 130 13.41 -13.72 -4.96
N GLY A 131 14.33 -12.87 -4.53
CA GLY A 131 14.17 -12.15 -3.28
C GLY A 131 13.01 -11.14 -3.29
N LEU A 132 12.52 -10.76 -2.11
CA LEU A 132 11.44 -9.77 -1.95
C LEU A 132 11.77 -8.41 -2.60
N GLY A 133 13.04 -7.99 -2.57
CA GLY A 133 13.49 -6.78 -3.25
C GLY A 133 13.83 -6.99 -4.73
N GLU A 134 14.17 -8.21 -5.15
CA GLU A 134 14.54 -8.52 -6.54
C GLU A 134 13.30 -8.55 -7.46
N ILE A 135 12.14 -8.97 -6.94
CA ILE A 135 10.92 -9.13 -7.76
C ILE A 135 10.39 -7.80 -8.30
N GLU A 136 10.55 -6.70 -7.56
CA GLU A 136 10.12 -5.37 -8.00
C GLU A 136 10.85 -4.95 -9.28
N GLU A 137 12.18 -5.08 -9.28
CA GLU A 137 13.00 -4.67 -10.43
C GLU A 137 12.72 -5.56 -11.65
N LEU A 138 12.59 -6.87 -11.47
CA LEU A 138 12.19 -7.78 -12.55
C LEU A 138 10.80 -7.44 -13.12
N THR A 139 9.88 -6.99 -12.27
CA THR A 139 8.54 -6.58 -12.70
C THR A 139 8.60 -5.29 -13.53
N LYS A 140 9.38 -4.30 -13.07
CA LYS A 140 9.61 -3.05 -13.82
C LYS A 140 10.27 -3.31 -15.17
N GLU A 141 11.26 -4.20 -15.23
CA GLU A 141 11.88 -4.61 -16.50
C GLU A 141 10.85 -5.16 -17.50
N ILE A 142 9.90 -5.99 -17.04
CA ILE A 142 8.84 -6.50 -17.92
C ILE A 142 7.88 -5.40 -18.35
N ILE A 143 7.49 -4.48 -17.46
CA ILE A 143 6.65 -3.32 -17.83
C ILE A 143 7.34 -2.51 -18.92
N GLN A 144 8.64 -2.26 -18.78
CA GLN A 144 9.44 -1.55 -19.77
C GLN A 144 9.44 -2.28 -21.12
N GLN A 145 9.58 -3.61 -21.12
CA GLN A 145 9.52 -4.43 -22.34
C GLN A 145 8.15 -4.37 -23.02
N ILE A 146 7.06 -4.43 -22.26
CA ILE A 146 5.69 -4.30 -22.77
C ILE A 146 5.51 -2.93 -23.44
N CYS A 147 5.89 -1.85 -22.74
CA CYS A 147 5.79 -0.49 -23.26
C CYS A 147 6.64 -0.29 -24.52
N THR A 148 7.87 -0.80 -24.54
CA THR A 148 8.76 -0.76 -25.70
C THR A 148 8.12 -1.45 -26.91
N THR A 149 7.56 -2.65 -26.70
CA THR A 149 6.88 -3.43 -27.74
C THR A 149 5.65 -2.70 -28.30
N LYS A 150 5.00 -1.86 -27.49
CA LYS A 150 3.83 -1.06 -27.86
C LYS A 150 4.18 0.37 -28.33
N ASN A 151 5.47 0.68 -28.51
CA ASN A 151 5.97 2.01 -28.89
C ASN A 151 5.54 3.13 -27.93
N ILE A 152 5.44 2.84 -26.64
CA ILE A 152 5.15 3.83 -25.60
C ILE A 152 6.47 4.37 -25.06
N THR A 153 6.64 5.69 -25.10
CA THR A 153 7.77 6.36 -24.45
C THR A 153 7.58 6.31 -22.94
N LEU A 154 8.50 5.65 -22.25
CA LEU A 154 8.43 5.44 -20.81
C LEU A 154 9.52 6.28 -20.12
N SER A 155 9.10 7.20 -19.24
CA SER A 155 10.00 7.82 -18.26
C SER A 155 10.14 6.93 -17.03
N ASP A 156 11.20 7.12 -16.23
CA ASP A 156 11.40 6.37 -14.99
C ASP A 156 10.24 6.56 -14.00
N ASP A 157 9.68 7.77 -13.94
CA ASP A 157 8.51 8.10 -13.11
C ASP A 157 7.25 7.34 -13.56
N LEU A 158 6.99 7.30 -14.87
CA LEU A 158 5.87 6.54 -15.42
C LEU A 158 6.04 5.02 -15.23
N LEU A 159 7.27 4.53 -15.34
CA LEU A 159 7.58 3.13 -15.03
C LEU A 159 7.27 2.80 -13.57
N HIS A 160 7.72 3.66 -12.64
CA HIS A 160 7.45 3.49 -11.22
C HIS A 160 5.95 3.50 -10.92
N TYR A 161 5.21 4.44 -11.50
CA TYR A 161 3.76 4.52 -11.34
C TYR A 161 3.02 3.30 -11.87
N ASN A 162 3.35 2.84 -13.08
CA ASN A 162 2.73 1.63 -13.63
C ASN A 162 2.92 0.43 -12.70
N TYR A 163 4.12 0.28 -12.14
CA TYR A 163 4.39 -0.74 -11.14
C TYR A 163 3.53 -0.53 -9.88
N CYS A 164 3.52 0.68 -9.29
CA CYS A 164 2.75 0.97 -8.07
C CYS A 164 1.25 0.75 -8.25
N LEU A 165 0.69 1.20 -9.37
CA LEU A 165 -0.72 1.06 -9.72
C LEU A 165 -1.12 -0.42 -9.80
N LEU A 166 -0.38 -1.21 -10.58
CA LEU A 166 -0.67 -2.63 -10.76
C LEU A 166 -0.45 -3.42 -9.46
N SER A 167 0.63 -3.12 -8.73
CA SER A 167 0.94 -3.74 -7.44
C SER A 167 -0.18 -3.47 -6.44
N ASN A 168 -0.66 -2.23 -6.36
CA ASN A 168 -1.80 -1.85 -5.51
C ASN A 168 -3.09 -2.55 -5.95
N LYS A 169 -3.34 -2.71 -7.26
CA LYS A 169 -4.53 -3.42 -7.77
C LYS A 169 -4.56 -4.89 -7.34
N ILE A 170 -3.47 -5.62 -7.52
CA ILE A 170 -3.34 -7.03 -7.09
C ILE A 170 -3.49 -7.12 -5.57
N SER A 171 -2.78 -6.23 -4.88
CA SER A 171 -2.76 -6.13 -3.43
C SER A 171 -4.16 -5.91 -2.86
N SER A 172 -4.87 -4.86 -3.28
CA SER A 172 -6.21 -4.56 -2.78
C SER A 172 -7.18 -5.71 -3.02
N LYS A 173 -7.05 -6.40 -4.16
CA LYS A 173 -7.92 -7.53 -4.49
C LYS A 173 -7.82 -8.67 -3.49
N ALA A 174 -6.61 -9.10 -3.15
CA ALA A 174 -6.50 -10.24 -2.26
C ALA A 174 -6.80 -9.86 -0.77
N ILE A 175 -6.81 -8.56 -0.40
CA ILE A 175 -7.29 -8.12 0.92
C ILE A 175 -8.80 -8.17 0.95
N GLU A 176 -9.47 -7.74 -0.12
CA GLU A 176 -10.92 -7.90 -0.28
C GLU A 176 -11.31 -9.38 -0.05
N ILE A 177 -10.59 -10.30 -0.69
CA ILE A 177 -10.76 -11.74 -0.50
C ILE A 177 -10.52 -12.14 0.96
N HIS A 178 -9.41 -11.71 1.57
CA HIS A 178 -9.08 -12.04 2.97
C HIS A 178 -10.12 -11.52 3.98
N ARG A 179 -10.65 -10.31 3.80
CA ARG A 179 -11.69 -9.75 4.67
C ARG A 179 -12.96 -10.62 4.61
N LEU A 180 -13.34 -11.07 3.42
CA LEU A 180 -14.49 -11.97 3.25
C LEU A 180 -14.27 -13.31 3.97
N VAL A 181 -13.03 -13.82 4.01
CA VAL A 181 -12.66 -15.05 4.76
C VAL A 181 -12.92 -14.92 6.26
N GLN A 182 -12.66 -13.73 6.83
CA GLN A 182 -12.88 -13.49 8.27
C GLN A 182 -14.37 -13.36 8.63
N GLU A 183 -15.22 -12.95 7.69
CA GLU A 183 -16.65 -12.73 7.91
C GLU A 183 -17.51 -14.00 7.66
N ASP A 184 -17.24 -14.77 6.60
CA ASP A 184 -18.01 -15.98 6.21
C ASP A 184 -17.21 -16.91 5.26
N GLN A 185 -16.71 -18.04 5.77
CA GLN A 185 -15.82 -18.97 5.04
C GLN A 185 -16.42 -19.54 3.74
N LEU A 186 -17.75 -19.76 3.66
CA LEU A 186 -18.39 -20.34 2.47
C LEU A 186 -18.55 -19.29 1.36
N LYS A 187 -18.91 -18.04 1.72
CA LYS A 187 -18.91 -16.94 0.75
C LYS A 187 -17.50 -16.61 0.30
N ALA A 188 -16.52 -16.71 1.19
CA ALA A 188 -15.13 -16.38 0.91
C ALA A 188 -14.47 -17.30 -0.09
N THR A 189 -14.66 -18.61 0.04
CA THR A 189 -14.07 -19.59 -0.90
C THR A 189 -14.66 -19.48 -2.29
N ARG A 190 -15.96 -19.15 -2.40
CA ARG A 190 -16.60 -18.78 -3.66
C ARG A 190 -16.11 -17.44 -4.22
N ALA A 191 -16.01 -16.42 -3.37
CA ALA A 191 -15.53 -15.09 -3.78
C ALA A 191 -14.07 -15.13 -4.26
N ALA A 192 -13.19 -15.85 -3.56
CA ALA A 192 -11.80 -16.06 -4.01
C ALA A 192 -11.75 -16.78 -5.36
N TYR A 193 -12.69 -17.70 -5.61
CA TYR A 193 -12.74 -18.44 -6.87
C TYR A 193 -13.26 -17.60 -8.05
N GLU A 194 -14.35 -16.85 -7.84
CA GLU A 194 -15.07 -16.09 -8.87
C GLU A 194 -14.46 -14.69 -9.14
N ASN A 195 -13.79 -14.08 -8.16
CA ASN A 195 -13.37 -12.69 -8.23
C ASN A 195 -11.98 -12.51 -8.88
N ARG A 196 -11.86 -12.96 -10.13
CA ARG A 196 -10.61 -12.97 -10.88
C ARG A 196 -10.28 -11.63 -11.53
N ILE A 197 -9.00 -11.40 -11.83
CA ILE A 197 -8.49 -10.19 -12.49
C ILE A 197 -8.13 -10.55 -13.94
N SER A 198 -8.77 -9.92 -14.93
CA SER A 198 -8.42 -10.19 -16.33
C SER A 198 -7.08 -9.56 -16.73
N ALA A 199 -6.31 -10.28 -17.54
CA ALA A 199 -5.05 -9.80 -18.09
C ALA A 199 -5.22 -8.55 -18.95
N ALA A 200 -6.32 -8.49 -19.73
CA ALA A 200 -6.71 -7.31 -20.48
C ALA A 200 -6.86 -6.06 -19.58
N SER A 201 -7.40 -6.21 -18.36
CA SER A 201 -7.51 -5.11 -17.41
C SER A 201 -6.14 -4.63 -16.88
N LEU A 202 -5.20 -5.55 -16.64
CA LEU A 202 -3.82 -5.21 -16.26
C LEU A 202 -3.08 -4.50 -17.39
N LEU A 203 -3.20 -5.02 -18.62
CA LEU A 203 -2.60 -4.40 -19.79
C LEU A 203 -3.20 -3.01 -20.05
N ASN A 204 -4.52 -2.85 -19.93
CA ASN A 204 -5.18 -1.57 -20.12
C ASN A 204 -4.68 -0.51 -19.13
N ASP A 205 -4.44 -0.87 -17.87
CA ASP A 205 -3.86 0.03 -16.87
C ASP A 205 -2.48 0.56 -17.28
N ILE A 206 -1.65 -0.25 -17.96
CA ILE A 206 -0.34 0.18 -18.50
C ILE A 206 -0.50 1.11 -19.71
N LEU A 207 -1.47 0.81 -20.59
CA LEU A 207 -1.58 1.48 -21.90
C LEU A 207 -2.36 2.80 -21.83
N THR A 208 -3.30 2.95 -20.91
CA THR A 208 -4.29 4.06 -20.92
C THR A 208 -4.12 5.08 -19.81
N LYS A 209 -3.45 4.74 -18.70
CA LYS A 209 -3.24 5.67 -17.60
C LYS A 209 -1.92 6.43 -17.79
N ASN A 210 -2.06 7.64 -18.33
CA ASN A 210 -0.96 8.59 -18.48
C ASN A 210 -0.85 9.44 -17.20
N PRO A 211 0.32 9.51 -16.54
CA PRO A 211 0.51 10.19 -15.26
C PRO A 211 0.52 11.73 -15.35
N TYR A 212 0.60 12.31 -16.55
CA TYR A 212 0.75 13.76 -16.68
C TYR A 212 -0.52 14.58 -16.40
N ASP A 213 -1.66 13.92 -16.12
CA ASP A 213 -2.96 14.60 -15.96
C ASP A 213 -3.73 14.30 -14.66
N SER A 214 -3.19 13.61 -13.64
CA SER A 214 -3.99 13.44 -12.40
C SER A 214 -3.21 13.47 -11.09
N THR A 215 -3.75 14.24 -10.15
CA THR A 215 -3.44 14.20 -8.71
C THR A 215 -3.58 12.79 -8.10
N GLU A 216 -4.25 11.85 -8.78
CA GLU A 216 -4.31 10.43 -8.39
C GLU A 216 -2.95 9.73 -8.55
N TYR A 217 -2.06 10.21 -9.43
CA TYR A 217 -0.68 9.70 -9.56
C TYR A 217 0.05 9.75 -8.22
N PHE A 218 0.08 10.92 -7.60
CA PHE A 218 0.80 11.16 -6.36
C PHE A 218 0.13 10.47 -5.16
N ALA A 219 -1.20 10.31 -5.19
CA ALA A 219 -1.95 9.54 -4.19
C ALA A 219 -1.56 8.06 -4.24
N VAL A 220 -1.55 7.45 -5.43
CA VAL A 220 -1.16 6.05 -5.64
C VAL A 220 0.32 5.83 -5.31
N GLU A 221 1.18 6.78 -5.69
CA GLU A 221 2.60 6.74 -5.37
C GLU A 221 2.86 6.86 -3.86
N LEU A 222 2.21 7.82 -3.15
CA LEU A 222 2.30 7.89 -1.69
C LEU A 222 1.84 6.57 -1.07
N LYS A 223 0.68 6.07 -1.49
CA LYS A 223 0.09 4.83 -0.97
C LYS A 223 1.08 3.66 -1.12
N ALA A 224 1.72 3.53 -2.28
CA ALA A 224 2.71 2.49 -2.53
C ALA A 224 4.00 2.68 -1.71
N ARG A 225 4.56 3.90 -1.67
CA ARG A 225 5.79 4.20 -0.90
C ARG A 225 5.58 3.99 0.61
N LEU A 226 4.44 4.41 1.13
CA LEU A 226 4.05 4.26 2.52
C LEU A 226 3.80 2.79 2.87
N SER A 227 3.12 2.07 1.97
CA SER A 227 2.93 0.61 2.10
C SER A 227 4.26 -0.14 2.12
N ASN A 228 5.15 0.12 1.17
CA ASN A 228 6.47 -0.52 1.10
C ASN A 228 7.32 -0.20 2.32
N TYR A 229 7.29 1.04 2.82
CA TYR A 229 8.04 1.42 4.03
C TYR A 229 7.55 0.66 5.27
N LEU A 230 6.23 0.57 5.45
CA LEU A 230 5.64 -0.16 6.57
C LEU A 230 5.91 -1.67 6.45
N GLU A 231 5.88 -2.23 5.23
CA GLU A 231 6.28 -3.61 4.94
C GLU A 231 7.76 -3.87 5.32
N ASP A 232 8.67 -3.00 4.87
CA ASP A 232 10.09 -3.06 5.21
C ASP A 232 10.32 -2.98 6.72
N ARG A 233 9.59 -2.09 7.42
CA ARG A 233 9.68 -1.91 8.87
C ARG A 233 9.20 -3.14 9.62
N VAL A 234 8.05 -3.68 9.24
CA VAL A 234 7.55 -4.94 9.79
C VAL A 234 8.58 -6.05 9.59
N ASN A 235 9.13 -6.18 8.39
CA ASN A 235 10.13 -7.21 8.07
C ASN A 235 11.44 -7.05 8.88
N GLN A 236 11.90 -5.81 9.12
CA GLN A 236 13.13 -5.53 9.86
C GLN A 236 13.00 -5.70 11.38
N ILE A 237 11.80 -5.54 11.94
CA ILE A 237 11.59 -5.43 13.40
C ILE A 237 10.94 -6.69 14.01
N LEU A 238 10.51 -7.66 13.18
CA LEU A 238 9.97 -8.97 13.59
C LEU A 238 10.68 -9.68 14.77
N PRO A 239 12.00 -9.56 15.00
CA PRO A 239 12.65 -10.19 16.16
C PRO A 239 12.47 -9.45 17.50
N ASN A 240 12.16 -8.14 17.51
CA ASN A 240 12.30 -7.27 18.70
C ASN A 240 11.10 -6.33 18.97
N MET A 241 9.99 -6.43 18.23
CA MET A 241 8.83 -5.55 18.41
C MET A 241 7.99 -5.95 19.63
N ASN A 242 7.42 -4.97 20.34
CA ASN A 242 6.29 -5.23 21.23
C ASN A 242 5.00 -5.40 20.38
N ASP A 243 4.06 -6.23 20.83
CA ASP A 243 2.84 -6.56 20.08
C ASP A 243 1.98 -5.33 19.75
N THR A 244 2.05 -4.27 20.58
CA THR A 244 1.24 -3.06 20.43
C THR A 244 1.72 -2.17 19.28
N THR A 245 3.02 -1.93 19.16
CA THR A 245 3.61 -1.15 18.06
C THR A 245 3.40 -1.88 16.73
N TYR A 246 3.52 -3.21 16.73
CA TYR A 246 3.22 -4.02 15.55
C TYR A 246 1.75 -3.86 15.11
N ALA A 247 0.81 -4.02 16.04
CA ALA A 247 -0.62 -3.86 15.75
C ALA A 247 -0.96 -2.45 15.26
N ARG A 248 -0.31 -1.41 15.79
CA ARG A 248 -0.52 -0.03 15.34
C ARG A 248 0.00 0.21 13.93
N ALA A 249 1.19 -0.28 13.60
CA ALA A 249 1.75 -0.19 12.25
C ALA A 249 0.87 -0.92 11.23
N GLN A 250 0.34 -2.09 11.60
CA GLN A 250 -0.60 -2.85 10.77
C GLN A 250 -1.90 -2.07 10.53
N ARG A 251 -2.54 -1.54 11.58
CA ARG A 251 -3.79 -0.76 11.44
C ARG A 251 -3.59 0.51 10.61
N LEU A 252 -2.46 1.21 10.80
CA LEU A 252 -2.11 2.37 9.99
C LEU A 252 -1.97 1.99 8.52
N PHE A 253 -1.26 0.89 8.22
CA PHE A 253 -1.15 0.38 6.87
C PHE A 253 -2.51 0.08 6.23
N GLU A 254 -3.37 -0.66 6.94
CA GLU A 254 -4.69 -1.04 6.44
C GLU A 254 -5.53 0.20 6.14
N HIS A 255 -5.49 1.21 7.02
CA HIS A 255 -6.15 2.49 6.82
C HIS A 255 -5.70 3.19 5.54
N ILE A 256 -4.38 3.37 5.35
CA ILE A 256 -3.81 4.01 4.16
C ILE A 256 -4.14 3.22 2.89
N ARG A 257 -4.16 1.89 2.98
CA ARG A 257 -4.48 1.03 1.85
C ARG A 257 -5.94 1.09 1.44
N LEU A 258 -6.84 1.38 2.37
CA LEU A 258 -8.27 1.55 2.10
C LEU A 258 -8.61 2.99 1.71
N ALA A 259 -7.76 3.96 2.02
CA ALA A 259 -8.00 5.36 1.70
C ALA A 259 -8.16 5.59 0.18
N GLU A 260 -9.14 6.42 -0.16
CA GLU A 260 -9.46 6.83 -1.53
C GLU A 260 -8.51 7.94 -2.02
N PRO A 261 -8.36 8.16 -3.34
CA PRO A 261 -7.42 9.14 -3.88
C PRO A 261 -7.53 10.56 -3.26
N PRO A 262 -8.73 11.14 -3.03
CA PRO A 262 -8.83 12.46 -2.41
C PRO A 262 -8.31 12.50 -0.96
N GLU A 263 -8.56 11.45 -0.18
CA GLU A 263 -8.06 11.34 1.20
C GLU A 263 -6.53 11.19 1.22
N LEU A 264 -5.96 10.48 0.24
CA LEU A 264 -4.51 10.35 0.12
C LEU A 264 -3.85 11.67 -0.28
N ILE A 265 -4.46 12.45 -1.18
CA ILE A 265 -3.98 13.80 -1.53
C ILE A 265 -3.98 14.70 -0.29
N GLY A 266 -5.09 14.74 0.47
CA GLY A 266 -5.18 15.51 1.70
C GLY A 266 -4.16 15.06 2.75
N LEU A 267 -3.98 13.74 2.90
CA LEU A 267 -2.95 13.18 3.78
C LEU A 267 -1.55 13.61 3.36
N CYS A 268 -1.26 13.65 2.05
CA CYS A 268 0.03 14.12 1.57
C CYS A 268 0.31 15.57 1.97
N GLN A 269 -0.67 16.44 1.73
CA GLN A 269 -0.59 17.86 2.06
C GLN A 269 -0.38 18.06 3.56
N LEU A 270 -1.10 17.30 4.37
CA LEU A 270 -1.00 17.38 5.83
C LEU A 270 0.24 16.72 6.42
N MET A 271 0.85 15.75 5.73
CA MET A 271 2.07 15.10 6.19
C MET A 271 3.24 16.08 6.21
N LYS A 272 3.30 17.02 5.27
CA LYS A 272 4.34 18.06 5.22
C LYS A 272 3.75 19.40 4.76
N PRO A 273 2.98 20.06 5.63
CA PRO A 273 2.17 21.21 5.24
C PRO A 273 2.99 22.46 4.91
N SER A 274 4.28 22.47 5.27
CA SER A 274 5.22 23.56 4.95
C SER A 274 5.83 23.45 3.55
N GLU A 275 5.44 22.48 2.73
CA GLU A 275 6.00 22.33 1.38
C GLU A 275 4.91 22.01 0.36
N ARG A 276 4.96 22.65 -0.81
CA ARG A 276 4.01 22.38 -1.87
C ARG A 276 4.04 20.92 -2.27
N PHE A 277 2.85 20.33 -2.26
CA PHE A 277 2.65 18.95 -2.67
C PHE A 277 3.21 18.71 -4.07
N SER A 278 4.29 17.94 -4.14
CA SER A 278 5.00 17.59 -5.36
C SER A 278 5.54 16.17 -5.29
N THR A 279 6.21 15.79 -4.20
CA THR A 279 6.60 14.40 -3.96
C THR A 279 6.95 14.17 -2.49
N ILE A 280 6.42 13.12 -1.86
CA ILE A 280 6.77 12.76 -0.48
C ILE A 280 8.02 11.89 -0.47
N GLN A 281 9.02 12.29 0.30
CA GLN A 281 10.29 11.56 0.39
C GLN A 281 10.16 10.37 1.35
N LYS A 282 11.00 9.34 1.15
CA LYS A 282 11.09 8.20 2.07
C LYS A 282 11.38 8.63 3.52
N ALA A 283 12.09 9.73 3.70
CA ALA A 283 12.38 10.31 5.01
C ALA A 283 11.12 10.87 5.70
N ASP A 284 10.23 11.52 4.95
CA ASP A 284 8.98 12.10 5.46
C ASP A 284 8.04 10.99 5.94
N ILE A 285 7.86 9.95 5.11
CA ILE A 285 7.12 8.73 5.45
C ILE A 285 7.66 8.10 6.74
N ARG A 286 8.99 7.98 6.85
CA ARG A 286 9.62 7.42 8.06
C ARG A 286 9.30 8.23 9.29
N ARG A 287 9.42 9.56 9.21
CA ARG A 287 9.17 10.49 10.32
C ARG A 287 7.71 10.41 10.77
N TYR A 288 6.79 10.54 9.83
CA TYR A 288 5.35 10.45 10.07
C TYR A 288 4.94 9.13 10.74
N SER A 289 5.35 7.98 10.16
CA SER A 289 5.02 6.67 10.73
C SER A 289 5.66 6.46 12.10
N SER A 290 6.92 6.89 12.28
CA SER A 290 7.61 6.78 13.57
C SER A 290 6.95 7.63 14.66
N LEU A 291 6.41 8.80 14.32
CA LEU A 291 5.66 9.62 15.25
C LEU A 291 4.43 8.85 15.76
N ILE A 292 3.57 8.37 14.85
CA ILE A 292 2.35 7.60 15.20
C ILE A 292 2.68 6.34 16.01
N GLU A 293 3.73 5.60 15.61
CA GLU A 293 4.20 4.40 16.30
C GLU A 293 4.62 4.67 17.75
N THR A 294 5.20 5.84 18.02
CA THR A 294 5.79 6.14 19.33
C THR A 294 4.87 6.93 20.26
N MET A 295 3.73 7.43 19.79
CA MET A 295 2.72 8.08 20.64
C MET A 295 2.23 7.14 21.75
N LYS A 296 2.01 7.66 22.96
CA LYS A 296 1.45 6.87 24.08
C LYS A 296 -0.02 6.49 23.89
N VAL A 297 -0.74 7.25 23.06
CA VAL A 297 -2.18 7.10 22.82
C VAL A 297 -2.43 6.41 21.49
N GLU A 298 -3.52 5.64 21.41
CA GLU A 298 -3.94 5.03 20.17
C GLU A 298 -4.47 6.07 19.17
N PRO A 299 -4.03 6.04 17.90
CA PRO A 299 -4.53 6.95 16.89
C PRO A 299 -5.98 6.62 16.52
N ILE A 300 -6.73 7.66 16.18
CA ILE A 300 -8.02 7.55 15.51
C ILE A 300 -7.75 7.48 14.02
N LEU A 301 -8.11 6.35 13.41
CA LEU A 301 -7.92 6.08 11.98
C LEU A 301 -9.26 6.28 11.25
N LYS A 302 -9.61 7.56 11.05
CA LYS A 302 -10.81 7.97 10.31
C LYS A 302 -10.46 9.21 9.48
N GLN A 303 -10.64 9.15 8.17
CA GLN A 303 -10.07 10.11 7.20
C GLN A 303 -8.55 10.20 7.33
N PHE A 304 -8.03 11.16 8.10
CA PHE A 304 -6.60 11.29 8.39
C PHE A 304 -6.29 10.70 9.77
N PRO A 305 -5.18 9.96 9.97
CA PRO A 305 -4.76 9.56 11.31
C PRO A 305 -4.59 10.77 12.24
N HIS A 306 -5.33 10.82 13.34
CA HIS A 306 -5.33 11.96 14.27
C HIS A 306 -5.57 11.52 15.72
N TYR A 307 -5.50 12.48 16.64
CA TYR A 307 -5.81 12.33 18.06
C TYR A 307 -6.80 13.41 18.51
N LEU A 308 -7.45 13.17 19.65
CA LEU A 308 -8.39 14.11 20.27
C LEU A 308 -8.02 14.31 21.74
N ASP A 309 -8.10 15.55 22.21
CA ASP A 309 -8.10 15.87 23.65
C ASP A 309 -9.50 15.77 24.27
N CYS A 310 -9.62 16.11 25.56
CA CYS A 310 -10.88 16.13 26.30
C CYS A 310 -11.91 17.15 25.74
N ASP A 311 -11.44 18.23 25.11
CA ASP A 311 -12.25 19.24 24.43
C ASP A 311 -12.65 18.84 23.00
N LYS A 312 -12.22 17.66 22.52
CA LYS A 312 -12.38 17.17 21.14
C LYS A 312 -11.66 18.04 20.10
N LYS A 313 -10.56 18.70 20.47
CA LYS A 313 -9.68 19.35 19.50
C LYS A 313 -8.84 18.30 18.79
N PHE A 314 -8.66 18.48 17.48
CA PHE A 314 -7.88 17.58 16.66
C PHE A 314 -6.39 17.88 16.79
N TYR A 315 -5.59 16.82 16.92
CA TYR A 315 -4.14 16.86 16.88
C TYR A 315 -3.64 15.92 15.79
N LEU A 316 -2.89 16.47 14.84
CA LEU A 316 -2.52 15.78 13.62
C LEU A 316 -1.01 15.49 13.58
N PRO A 317 -0.58 14.23 13.50
CA PRO A 317 0.83 13.89 13.29
C PRO A 317 1.33 14.37 11.93
N THR A 318 2.55 14.91 11.89
CA THR A 318 3.21 15.38 10.66
C THR A 318 4.64 14.85 10.55
N ALA A 319 5.26 15.02 9.39
CA ALA A 319 6.66 14.74 9.11
C ALA A 319 7.59 15.96 9.34
N LEU A 320 7.06 17.07 9.88
CA LEU A 320 7.84 18.28 10.17
C LEU A 320 9.04 17.95 11.06
N ASP A 321 10.22 18.40 10.65
CA ASP A 321 11.50 18.16 11.33
C ASP A 321 12.22 19.49 11.53
N LEU A 322 12.09 20.03 12.75
CA LEU A 322 12.49 21.38 13.13
C LEU A 322 13.49 21.34 14.31
N PRO A 323 14.67 20.73 14.15
CA PRO A 323 15.62 20.54 15.25
C PRO A 323 16.24 21.84 15.76
N LEU A 324 16.34 22.89 14.93
CA LEU A 324 16.99 24.16 15.27
C LEU A 324 15.97 25.30 15.34
N PRO A 325 16.23 26.37 16.13
CA PRO A 325 15.36 27.54 16.20
C PRO A 325 15.08 28.23 14.85
N GLU A 326 16.08 28.27 13.98
CA GLU A 326 16.01 28.84 12.62
C GLU A 326 15.06 28.06 11.71
N ASP A 327 14.90 26.74 11.94
CA ASP A 327 13.93 25.92 11.19
C ASP A 327 12.48 26.34 11.51
N LEU A 328 12.20 26.88 12.71
CA LEU A 328 10.86 27.31 13.09
C LEU A 328 10.43 28.57 12.34
N GLU A 329 11.34 29.53 12.14
CA GLU A 329 11.06 30.75 11.38
C GLU A 329 10.86 30.46 9.89
N GLY A 330 11.71 29.58 9.33
CA GLY A 330 11.54 29.08 7.95
C GLY A 330 10.20 28.37 7.77
N CYS A 331 9.94 27.36 8.60
CA CYS A 331 8.67 26.61 8.56
C CYS A 331 7.44 27.50 8.74
N THR A 332 7.50 28.52 9.60
CA THR A 332 6.40 29.49 9.76
C THR A 332 6.14 30.25 8.47
N SER A 333 7.20 30.71 7.80
CA SER A 333 7.09 31.46 6.54
C SER A 333 6.53 30.56 5.44
N ASP A 334 7.04 29.33 5.33
CA ASP A 334 6.62 28.37 4.31
C ASP A 334 5.16 27.94 4.51
N LEU A 335 4.72 27.70 5.76
CA LEU A 335 3.33 27.38 6.09
C LEU A 335 2.38 28.52 5.71
N ILE A 336 2.77 29.77 5.95
CA ILE A 336 1.95 30.93 5.57
C ILE A 336 1.84 31.01 4.04
N GLU A 337 2.95 30.85 3.31
CA GLU A 337 2.95 30.87 1.84
C GLU A 337 2.10 29.74 1.24
N GLU A 338 2.19 28.53 1.79
CA GLU A 338 1.35 27.41 1.37
C GLU A 338 -0.13 27.67 1.68
N MET A 339 -0.46 28.19 2.87
CA MET A 339 -1.83 28.56 3.21
C MET A 339 -2.42 29.67 2.32
N GLU A 340 -1.59 30.61 1.85
CA GLU A 340 -2.01 31.68 0.94
C GLU A 340 -2.23 31.17 -0.49
N SER A 341 -1.46 30.17 -0.92
CA SER A 341 -1.43 29.68 -2.31
C SER A 341 -2.18 28.36 -2.55
N ASN A 342 -2.59 27.67 -1.49
CA ASN A 342 -3.27 26.37 -1.53
C ASN A 342 -4.55 26.37 -0.69
N GLU A 343 -5.68 26.64 -1.35
CA GLU A 343 -7.00 26.74 -0.71
C GLU A 343 -7.43 25.41 -0.05
N ASP A 344 -7.07 24.26 -0.63
CA ASP A 344 -7.43 22.95 -0.09
C ASP A 344 -6.68 22.68 1.22
N LEU A 345 -5.38 22.98 1.27
CA LEU A 345 -4.60 22.89 2.51
C LEU A 345 -5.15 23.84 3.57
N LEU A 346 -5.50 25.08 3.21
CA LEU A 346 -6.08 26.04 4.14
C LEU A 346 -7.35 25.48 4.78
N LYS A 347 -8.27 24.92 3.99
CA LYS A 347 -9.50 24.28 4.51
C LYS A 347 -9.20 23.15 5.48
N LEU A 348 -8.23 22.30 5.15
CA LEU A 348 -7.81 21.21 6.03
C LEU A 348 -7.23 21.74 7.36
N LEU A 349 -6.38 22.77 7.33
CA LEU A 349 -5.78 23.33 8.53
C LEU A 349 -6.80 24.06 9.43
N PHE A 350 -7.89 24.60 8.86
CA PHE A 350 -9.01 25.11 9.65
C PHE A 350 -9.67 24.03 10.52
N GLU A 351 -9.73 22.78 10.04
CA GLU A 351 -10.24 21.64 10.80
C GLU A 351 -9.16 21.04 11.74
N TYR A 352 -7.92 20.94 11.24
CA TYR A 352 -6.78 20.32 11.90
C TYR A 352 -5.72 21.34 12.33
N ASN A 353 -6.09 22.24 13.24
CA ASN A 353 -5.26 23.38 13.60
C ASN A 353 -4.17 23.12 14.66
N ASN A 354 -4.02 21.89 15.14
CA ASN A 354 -2.92 21.48 16.01
C ASN A 354 -2.10 20.40 15.31
N LEU A 355 -0.91 20.75 14.85
CA LEU A 355 0.02 19.88 14.18
C LEU A 355 1.07 19.38 15.17
N ILE A 356 1.34 18.08 15.19
CA ILE A 356 2.40 17.47 15.97
C ILE A 356 3.60 17.29 15.05
N ALA A 357 4.70 17.99 15.32
CA ALA A 357 5.93 17.82 14.57
C ALA A 357 6.60 16.48 14.91
N SER A 358 7.17 15.81 13.91
CA SER A 358 7.96 14.59 14.15
C SER A 358 9.18 14.87 15.02
N ARG A 359 9.75 16.07 14.90
CA ARG A 359 10.78 16.59 15.79
C ARG A 359 10.68 18.11 15.78
N SER A 360 10.67 18.73 16.96
CA SER A 360 10.76 20.18 17.12
C SER A 360 11.49 20.51 18.41
N SER A 361 12.24 21.61 18.42
CA SER A 361 12.91 22.12 19.62
C SER A 361 11.93 22.73 20.64
N LYS A 362 10.78 23.24 20.19
CA LYS A 362 9.70 23.79 21.03
C LYS A 362 8.38 23.84 20.29
N SER A 363 7.27 23.94 21.03
CA SER A 363 5.96 24.27 20.46
C SER A 363 5.86 25.76 20.16
N PHE A 364 5.10 26.11 19.13
CA PHE A 364 4.85 27.49 18.73
C PHE A 364 3.50 27.63 18.04
N THR A 365 2.99 28.87 18.01
CA THR A 365 1.72 29.22 17.39
C THR A 365 1.98 30.24 16.28
N ILE A 366 1.34 30.02 15.14
CA ILE A 366 1.31 30.93 14.01
C ILE A 366 -0.04 31.65 14.05
N ASP A 367 0.00 32.95 14.35
CA ASP A 367 -1.17 33.82 14.26
C ASP A 367 -1.32 34.25 12.80
N THR A 368 -2.34 33.71 12.14
CA THR A 368 -2.56 34.00 10.73
C THR A 368 -3.55 35.14 10.58
N LYS A 369 -3.43 35.94 9.52
CA LYS A 369 -4.44 36.97 9.21
C LYS A 369 -5.74 36.39 8.66
N PHE A 370 -5.85 35.06 8.52
CA PHE A 370 -7.05 34.41 8.00
C PHE A 370 -8.16 34.40 9.06
N THR A 371 -9.39 34.63 8.62
CA THR A 371 -10.56 34.69 9.50
C THR A 371 -11.68 33.75 9.09
N HIS A 372 -11.78 33.42 7.80
CA HIS A 372 -12.65 32.38 7.24
C HIS A 372 -11.94 31.62 6.09
N SER A 373 -12.34 30.37 5.83
CA SER A 373 -11.78 29.54 4.75
C SER A 373 -12.23 29.97 3.34
N GLU A 374 -13.25 30.83 3.22
CA GLU A 374 -13.85 31.28 1.94
C GLU A 374 -13.30 32.65 1.45
N ASP A 375 -12.45 33.34 2.22
CA ASP A 375 -12.08 34.75 1.99
C ASP A 375 -11.03 35.02 0.89
N LEU A 376 -10.65 34.02 0.08
CA LEU A 376 -9.59 34.19 -0.93
C LEU A 376 -10.08 34.73 -2.30
N SER A 377 -11.39 34.86 -2.53
CA SER A 377 -11.93 35.24 -3.84
C SER A 377 -12.38 36.70 -4.00
N ASP A 378 -12.55 37.47 -2.92
CA ASP A 378 -13.15 38.81 -3.01
C ASP A 378 -12.22 39.92 -2.53
N GLN A 379 -11.65 40.66 -3.49
CA GLN A 379 -10.74 41.79 -3.28
C GLN A 379 -11.36 42.92 -2.44
N LYS A 380 -12.69 42.97 -2.32
CA LYS A 380 -13.43 43.96 -1.51
C LYS A 380 -13.53 43.62 -0.01
N MET A 381 -13.29 42.37 0.39
CA MET A 381 -13.35 41.97 1.80
C MET A 381 -12.07 42.35 2.55
N ARG A 382 -10.92 42.43 1.87
CA ARG A 382 -9.63 42.82 2.48
C ARG A 382 -9.63 44.21 3.13
N GLU A 383 -10.45 45.15 2.66
CA GLU A 383 -10.53 46.53 3.20
C GLU A 383 -11.56 46.72 4.33
N ARG A 384 -12.46 45.75 4.57
CA ARG A 384 -13.47 45.82 5.64
C ARG A 384 -13.03 45.17 6.97
N VAL A 385 -11.97 44.37 6.94
CA VAL A 385 -11.51 43.53 8.06
C VAL A 385 -10.88 44.34 9.21
N ASP A 386 -10.40 45.57 8.96
CA ASP A 386 -9.83 46.45 10.00
C ASP A 386 -10.85 46.99 11.02
N SER A 387 -12.14 46.65 10.88
CA SER A 387 -13.21 47.29 11.67
C SER A 387 -14.14 46.34 12.44
N ASN A 388 -13.96 45.02 12.39
CA ASN A 388 -14.76 44.08 13.20
C ASN A 388 -13.90 43.00 13.88
N ILE A 389 -14.25 42.67 15.11
CA ILE A 389 -13.64 41.62 15.96
C ILE A 389 -13.89 40.25 15.29
N VAL A 390 -12.99 39.84 14.39
CA VAL A 390 -12.95 38.48 13.87
C VAL A 390 -11.68 37.84 14.38
N LYS A 391 -11.82 36.72 15.11
CA LYS A 391 -10.71 36.02 15.76
C LYS A 391 -9.83 35.42 14.65
N SER A 392 -8.56 35.80 14.60
CA SER A 392 -7.61 35.23 13.66
C SER A 392 -7.51 33.72 13.84
N PHE A 393 -7.36 33.00 12.72
CA PHE A 393 -7.06 31.58 12.72
C PHE A 393 -5.64 31.38 13.26
N CYS A 394 -5.50 30.57 14.30
CA CYS A 394 -4.21 30.21 14.87
C CYS A 394 -3.90 28.75 14.55
N LEU A 395 -2.73 28.52 13.95
CA LEU A 395 -2.17 27.20 13.72
C LEU A 395 -1.12 26.91 14.80
N ASN A 396 -1.28 25.81 15.52
CA ASN A 396 -0.34 25.36 16.53
C ASN A 396 0.56 24.27 15.96
N VAL A 397 1.87 24.42 16.10
CA VAL A 397 2.85 23.37 15.81
C VAL A 397 3.49 22.95 17.13
N MET A 398 3.30 21.70 17.49
CA MET A 398 3.59 21.18 18.83
C MET A 398 4.70 20.15 18.80
N THR A 399 5.46 20.08 19.90
CA THR A 399 6.28 18.91 20.19
C THR A 399 5.39 17.72 20.47
N LYS A 400 5.97 16.52 20.35
CA LYS A 400 5.27 15.28 20.70
C LYS A 400 4.86 15.30 22.18
N GLU A 401 5.77 15.71 23.05
CA GLU A 401 5.56 15.74 24.50
C GLU A 401 4.40 16.66 24.88
N ASP A 402 4.37 17.89 24.37
CA ASP A 402 3.31 18.85 24.68
C ASP A 402 1.95 18.38 24.15
N ALA A 403 1.93 17.77 22.96
CA ALA A 403 0.71 17.19 22.41
C ALA A 403 0.22 16.00 23.25
N GLU A 404 1.11 15.10 23.67
CA GLU A 404 0.74 13.98 24.55
C GLU A 404 0.19 14.44 25.89
N ASP A 405 0.76 15.50 26.48
CA ASP A 405 0.28 16.02 27.76
C ASP A 405 -1.17 16.53 27.62
N LEU A 406 -1.48 17.28 26.55
CA LEU A 406 -2.85 17.76 26.30
C LEU A 406 -3.84 16.65 25.93
N ILE A 407 -3.40 15.66 25.15
CA ILE A 407 -4.24 14.52 24.74
C ILE A 407 -4.54 13.60 25.95
N ASN A 408 -3.59 13.47 26.89
CA ASN A 408 -3.73 12.61 28.06
C ASN A 408 -4.33 13.30 29.28
N ASP A 409 -4.49 14.63 29.27
CA ASP A 409 -5.17 15.37 30.32
C ASP A 409 -6.67 15.02 30.32
N LYS A 410 -7.02 13.97 31.08
CA LYS A 410 -8.36 13.38 31.20
C LYS A 410 -8.93 13.55 32.59
#